data_AF-A0A7X9BUM6-F1
#
_entry.id   AF-A0A7X9BUM6-F1
#
_cell.length_a   1.000
_cell.length_b   1.000
_cell.length_c   1.000
_cell.angle_alpha   90.00
_cell.angle_beta   90.00
_cell.angle_gamma   90.00
#
_symmetry.space_group_name_H-M   'P 1'
#
loop_
_entity.id
_entity.type
_entity.pdbx_description
1 polymer ?
#
loop_
_entity_poly.entity_id
_entity_poly.type
_entity_poly.pdbx_seq_one_letter_code
_entity_poly.pdbx_strand_id
1 'polypeptide(L)' 'MYLKIKRLIDIALSTIGLITLSPIFAILIIAIKLDSPGPILFKQKRVGIHKSHFHILKFRTMRIDTPKDMPT' A
#
# COMPACT_ATOMS: atom_id res chain seq x y z
N MET A 1 -20.61 19.48 -8.94
CA MET A 1 -20.74 19.58 -7.46
C MET A 1 -20.47 18.24 -6.77
N TYR A 2 -21.14 17.15 -7.17
CA TYR A 2 -20.96 15.78 -6.63
C TYR A 2 -19.49 15.31 -6.55
N LEU A 3 -18.70 15.49 -7.61
CA LEU A 3 -17.29 15.07 -7.64
C LEU A 3 -16.41 15.75 -6.57
N LYS A 4 -16.68 17.02 -6.24
CA LYS A 4 -15.92 17.76 -5.21
C LYS A 4 -16.27 17.27 -3.80
N ILE A 5 -17.55 17.01 -3.55
CA ILE A 5 -18.04 16.48 -2.27
C ILE A 5 -17.52 15.05 -2.06
N LYS A 6 -17.60 14.19 -3.09
CA LYS A 6 -17.03 12.85 -3.04
C LYS A 6 -15.53 12.89 -2.72
N ARG A 7 -14.77 13.79 -3.36
CA ARG A 7 -13.33 13.94 -3.08
C ARG A 7 -13.05 14.38 -1.65
N LEU A 8 -13.85 15.28 -1.09
CA LEU A 8 -13.74 15.69 0.31
C LEU A 8 -14.02 14.53 1.27
N ILE A 9 -15.08 13.76 1.01
CA ILE A 9 -15.44 12.58 1.80
C ILE A 9 -14.33 11.51 1.71
N ASP A 10 -13.84 11.22 0.51
CA ASP A 10 -12.75 10.26 0.29
C ASP A 10 -11.49 10.64 1.09
N ILE A 11 -11.14 11.93 1.12
CA ILE A 11 -9.98 12.44 1.88
C ILE A 11 -10.24 12.38 3.39
N ALA A 12 -11.42 12.80 3.85
CA ALA A 12 -11.76 12.78 5.27
C ALA A 12 -11.77 11.35 5.83
N LEU A 13 -12.49 10.44 5.17
CA LEU A 13 -12.58 9.03 5.57
C LEU A 13 -11.23 8.31 5.50
N SER A 14 -10.44 8.55 4.46
CA SER A 14 -9.10 7.94 4.36
C SER A 14 -8.15 8.46 5.43
N THR A 15 -8.19 9.75 5.77
CA THR A 15 -7.36 10.33 6.82
C THR A 15 -7.71 9.74 8.19
N ILE A 16 -9.00 9.66 8.50
CA ILE A 16 -9.47 9.04 9.76
C ILE A 16 -9.04 7.58 9.80
N GLY A 17 -9.27 6.83 8.72
CA GLY A 17 -8.85 5.43 8.64
C GLY A 17 -7.35 5.24 8.82
N LEU A 18 -6.51 6.12 8.23
CA LEU A 18 -5.06 6.10 8.41
C LEU A 18 -4.65 6.35 9.86
N ILE A 19 -5.28 7.30 10.55
CA ILE A 19 -4.98 7.60 11.96
C ILE A 19 -5.38 6.42 12.84
N THR A 20 -6.59 5.88 12.67
CA THR A 20 -7.07 4.74 13.47
C THR A 20 -6.26 3.47 13.23
N LEU A 21 -5.82 3.22 11.99
CA LEU A 21 -5.01 2.04 11.65
C LEU A 21 -3.50 2.26 11.85
N SER A 22 -3.05 3.48 12.14
CA SER A 22 -1.63 3.80 12.38
C SER A 22 -0.92 2.90 13.41
N PRO A 23 -1.51 2.54 14.58
CA PRO A 23 -0.85 1.62 15.50
C PRO A 23 -0.65 0.21 14.90
N ILE A 24 -1.63 -0.27 14.13
CA ILE A 24 -1.54 -1.58 13.46
C ILE A 24 -0.47 -1.55 12.38
N PHE A 25 -0.38 -0.46 11.61
CA PHE A 25 0.69 -0.28 10.62
C PHE A 25 2.07 -0.23 11.26
N ALA A 26 2.22 0.38 12.44
CA ALA A 26 3.49 0.39 13.17
C ALA A 26 3.93 -1.03 13.57
N ILE A 27 3.00 -1.85 14.07
CA ILE A 27 3.27 -3.26 14.41
C ILE A 27 3.68 -4.05 13.16
N LEU A 28 2.97 -3.86 12.04
CA LEU A 28 3.30 -4.51 10.77
C LEU A 28 4.68 -4.08 10.24
N ILE A 29 5.04 -2.80 10.35
CA ILE A 29 6.37 -2.29 9.97
C ILE A 29 7.47 -3.03 10.75
N ILE A 30 7.29 -3.18 12.07
CA ILE A 30 8.25 -3.89 12.93
C ILE A 30 8.32 -5.37 12.53
N ALA A 31 7.19 -6.04 12.38
CA ALA A 31 7.13 -7.45 11.99
C ALA A 31 7.83 -7.72 10.64
N ILE A 32 7.58 -6.88 9.63
CA ILE A 32 8.22 -7.01 8.30
C ILE A 32 9.72 -6.77 8.39
N LYS A 33 10.16 -5.80 9.19
CA LYS A 33 11.59 -5.49 9.37
C LYS A 33 12.34 -6.61 10.10
N LEU A 34 11.66 -7.32 11.00
CA LEU A 34 12.21 -8.49 11.69
C LEU A 34 12.27 -9.73 10.79
N ASP A 35 11.30 -9.91 9.87
CA ASP A 35 11.29 -11.09 8.99
C ASP A 35 12.37 -11.05 7.90
N SER A 36 12.67 -9.89 7.30
CA SER A 36 13.80 -9.77 6.35
C SER A 36 14.31 -8.33 6.18
N PRO A 37 15.62 -8.11 5.95
CA PRO A 37 16.15 -6.80 5.64
C PRO A 37 15.65 -6.33 4.27
N GLY A 38 14.92 -5.20 4.22
CA GLY A 38 14.45 -4.62 2.96
C GLY A 38 13.36 -3.57 3.11
N PRO A 39 12.88 -2.98 1.99
CA PRO A 39 11.82 -1.98 2.01
C PRO A 39 10.49 -2.59 2.47
N ILE A 40 9.80 -1.90 3.39
CA ILE A 40 8.53 -2.35 3.99
C ILE A 40 7.37 -2.31 2.99
N LEU A 41 7.40 -1.32 2.08
CA LEU A 41 6.35 -1.09 1.10
C LEU A 41 6.83 -1.48 -0.30
N PHE A 42 6.08 -2.35 -0.96
CA PHE A 42 6.23 -2.71 -2.36
C PHE A 42 5.40 -1.76 -3.24
N LYS A 43 6.01 -1.27 -4.33
CA LYS A 43 5.37 -0.37 -5.30
C LYS A 43 4.96 -1.17 -6.54
N GLN A 44 3.67 -1.27 -6.81
CA GLN A 44 3.14 -1.94 -8.02
C GLN A 44 2.53 -0.91 -8.98
N LYS A 45 3.02 -0.84 -10.23
CA LYS A 45 2.46 0.04 -11.26
C LYS A 45 1.11 -0.48 -11.73
N ARG A 46 0.08 0.38 -11.73
CA ARG A 46 -1.27 0.09 -12.25
C ARG A 46 -1.78 1.27 -13.07
N VAL A 47 -2.69 0.98 -14.00
CA VAL A 47 -3.35 1.99 -14.83
C VAL A 47 -4.51 2.59 -14.03
N GLY A 48 -4.49 3.92 -13.88
CA GLY A 48 -5.49 4.69 -13.16
C GLY A 48 -6.39 5.50 -14.08
N ILE A 49 -7.07 6.50 -13.50
CA ILE A 49 -8.02 7.35 -14.22
C ILE A 49 -7.30 8.12 -15.33
N HIS A 50 -7.91 8.23 -16.51
CA HIS A 50 -7.34 8.85 -17.73
C HIS A 50 -6.08 8.16 -18.27
N LYS A 51 -5.92 6.83 -18.07
CA LYS A 51 -4.71 6.08 -18.46
C LYS A 51 -3.43 6.57 -17.78
N SER A 52 -3.55 7.38 -16.73
CA SER A 52 -2.41 7.79 -15.92
C SER A 52 -1.93 6.60 -15.10
N HIS A 53 -0.63 6.33 -15.12
CA HIS A 53 -0.07 5.26 -14.31
C HIS A 53 0.11 5.74 -12.88
N PHE A 54 -0.35 4.94 -11.92
CA PHE A 54 -0.11 5.18 -10.51
C PHE A 54 0.55 3.97 -9.87
N HIS A 55 1.33 4.22 -8.83
CA HIS A 55 1.97 3.17 -8.06
C HIS A 55 1.10 2.87 -6.84
N ILE A 56 0.61 1.63 -6.75
CA ILE A 56 -0.04 1.13 -5.54
C ILE A 56 1.05 0.74 -4.54
N LEU A 57 0.97 1.30 -3.34
CA LEU A 57 1.78 0.90 -2.20
C LEU A 57 1.10 -0.26 -1.48
N LYS A 58 1.82 -1.35 -1.27
CA LYS A 58 1.35 -2.51 -0.48
C LYS A 58 2.41 -2.88 0.55
N PHE A 59 1.96 -3.36 1.71
CA PHE A 59 2.88 -4.01 2.63
C PHE A 59 3.46 -5.26 1.98
N ARG A 60 4.76 -5.44 2.14
CA ARG A 60 5.46 -6.58 1.59
C ARG A 60 5.06 -7.84 2.36
N THR A 61 4.51 -8.82 1.66
CA THR A 61 4.15 -10.14 2.21
C THR A 61 5.08 -11.26 1.75
N MET A 62 5.83 -11.06 0.67
CA MET A 62 6.79 -12.04 0.14
C MET A 62 8.23 -11.72 0.53
N ARG A 63 8.98 -12.77 0.92
CA ARG A 63 10.43 -12.70 1.19
C ARG A 63 11.21 -12.37 -0.09
N ILE A 64 12.32 -11.64 0.05
CA ILE A 64 13.19 -11.23 -1.08
C ILE A 64 13.80 -12.48 -1.73
N ASP A 65 14.01 -13.53 -0.94
CA ASP A 65 14.58 -14.80 -1.37
C ASP A 65 13.59 -15.71 -2.11
N THR A 66 12.43 -15.20 -2.54
CA THR A 66 11.51 -15.99 -3.37
C THR A 66 12.10 -16.07 -4.80
N PRO A 67 12.42 -17.27 -5.33
CA PRO A 67 12.90 -17.41 -6.70
C PRO A 67 11.87 -16.82 -7.66
N LYS A 68 12.33 -15.96 -8.58
CA LYS A 68 11.44 -15.10 -9.36
C LYS A 68 10.67 -15.81 -10.47
N ASP A 69 11.06 -17.03 -10.85
CA ASP A 69 10.48 -17.73 -11.99
C ASP A 69 10.48 -19.24 -11.76
N MET A 70 9.31 -19.83 -11.53
CA MET A 70 9.08 -21.25 -11.78
C MET A 70 7.74 -21.38 -12.50
N PRO A 71 7.72 -21.68 -13.81
CA PRO A 71 6.51 -22.09 -14.49
C PRO A 71 6.32 -23.58 -14.16
N THR A 72 5.26 -23.92 -13.45
CA THR A 72 4.69 -25.27 -13.46
C THR A 72 3.48 -25.27 -14.38
#